data_AF-F0YGS4-F1
#
_entry.id   AF-F0YGS4-F1
#
_cell.length_a   1.000
_cell.length_b   1.000
_cell.length_c   1.000
_cell.angle_alpha   90.00
_cell.angle_beta   90.00
_cell.angle_gamma   90.00
#
_symmetry.space_group_name_H-M   'P 1'
#
loop_
_entity.id
_entity.type
_entity.pdbx_description
1 polymer ?
#
loop_
_entity_poly.entity_id
_entity_poly.type
_entity_poly.pdbx_seq_one_letter_code
_entity_poly.pdbx_strand_id
1 'polypeptide(L)'
;MRDETERKVFEALNNKNWGASSTTLNDIARETYSYDKFQKIFKLIWEAADSPPRNWRKVFKSLMLCEYLVKNGCERCVDEIRDHSFRVRQLQDFNYYEDKLDRGQGVREKAKQLVELLVDNDVVREARENAKRLRDK
;
A
#
# COMPACT_ATOMS: atom_id res chain seq x y z
N MET A 1 10.17 21.80 5.85
CA MET A 1 10.98 20.78 5.17
C MET A 1 10.30 19.44 5.40
N ARG A 2 10.05 18.62 4.36
CA ARG A 2 9.47 17.28 4.56
C ARG A 2 10.41 16.43 5.41
N ASP A 3 9.84 15.77 6.42
CA ASP A 3 10.51 14.81 7.30
C ASP A 3 11.00 13.60 6.48
N GLU A 4 12.01 12.87 6.97
CA GLU A 4 12.64 11.77 6.23
C GLU A 4 11.64 10.66 5.88
N THR A 5 10.79 10.29 6.85
CA THR A 5 9.70 9.32 6.66
C THR A 5 8.76 9.75 5.54
N GLU A 6 8.35 11.02 5.52
CA GLU A 6 7.46 11.53 4.48
C GLU A 6 8.12 11.43 3.11
N ARG A 7 9.41 11.78 2.99
CA ARG A 7 10.14 11.68 1.72
C ARG A 7 10.14 10.26 1.16
N LYS A 8 10.40 9.25 2.00
CA LYS A 8 10.36 7.83 1.62
C LYS A 8 8.96 7.42 1.16
N VAL A 9 7.92 7.81 1.89
CA VAL A 9 6.53 7.50 1.52
C VAL A 9 6.13 8.20 0.21
N PHE A 10 6.50 9.47 0.02
CA PHE A 10 6.30 10.17 -1.25
C PHE A 10 7.05 9.54 -2.42
N GLU A 11 8.25 9.01 -2.18
CA GLU A 11 8.99 8.25 -3.18
C GLU A 11 8.24 6.97 -3.55
N ALA A 12 7.74 6.22 -2.56
CA ALA A 12 6.96 5.01 -2.81
C ALA A 12 5.64 5.27 -3.55
N LEU A 13 5.04 6.45 -3.36
CA LEU A 13 3.75 6.86 -3.94
C LEU A 13 3.88 7.73 -5.21
N ASN A 14 5.10 7.94 -5.72
CA ASN A 14 5.32 8.86 -6.84
C ASN A 14 4.70 8.35 -8.17
N ASN A 15 4.51 9.23 -9.15
CA ASN A 15 3.94 8.87 -10.46
C ASN A 15 4.93 8.21 -11.45
N LYS A 16 6.15 7.86 -11.04
CA LYS A 16 7.14 7.26 -11.96
C LYS A 16 6.71 5.85 -12.38
N ASN A 17 7.06 5.45 -13.61
CA ASN A 17 6.68 4.15 -14.20
C ASN A 17 7.31 2.93 -13.50
N TRP A 18 8.35 3.14 -12.70
CA TRP A 18 8.95 2.11 -11.86
C TRP A 18 8.49 2.23 -10.40
N GLY A 19 8.37 1.09 -9.71
CA GLY A 19 8.05 1.04 -8.29
C GLY A 19 9.15 1.65 -7.41
N ALA A 20 8.86 1.84 -6.13
CA ALA A 20 9.89 2.17 -5.14
C ALA A 20 10.93 1.04 -5.07
N SER A 21 12.15 1.37 -4.68
CA SER A 21 13.16 0.35 -4.42
C SER A 21 12.72 -0.56 -3.26
N SER A 22 13.15 -1.82 -3.28
CA SER A 22 12.92 -2.75 -2.15
C SER A 22 13.49 -2.20 -0.85
N THR A 23 14.63 -1.49 -0.91
CA THR A 23 15.22 -0.78 0.23
C THR A 23 14.26 0.27 0.81
N THR A 24 13.70 1.14 -0.04
CA THR A 24 12.74 2.17 0.38
C THR A 24 11.51 1.55 1.06
N LEU A 25 10.96 0.47 0.49
CA LEU A 25 9.80 -0.23 1.06
C LEU A 25 10.14 -0.88 2.41
N ASN A 26 11.30 -1.52 2.54
CA ASN A 26 11.78 -2.10 3.80
C ASN A 26 11.96 -1.03 4.89
N ASP A 27 12.50 0.13 4.53
CA ASP A 27 12.69 1.23 5.48
C ASP A 27 11.35 1.77 5.98
N ILE A 28 10.37 1.97 5.09
CA ILE A 28 9.01 2.36 5.49
C ILE A 28 8.41 1.29 6.42
N ALA A 29 8.54 0.01 6.08
CA ALA A 29 8.04 -1.09 6.90
C ALA A 29 8.67 -1.10 8.29
N ARG A 30 9.98 -0.87 8.42
CA ARG A 30 10.66 -0.72 9.72
C ARG A 30 10.16 0.50 10.50
N GLU A 31 9.91 1.61 9.80
CA GLU A 31 9.41 2.83 10.44
C GLU A 31 7.99 2.69 10.99
N THR A 32 7.19 1.73 10.52
CA THR A 32 5.85 1.45 11.10
C THR A 32 5.88 0.98 12.56
N TYR A 33 7.03 0.55 13.09
CA TYR A 33 7.17 0.19 14.51
C TYR A 33 7.21 1.42 15.44
N SER A 34 7.44 2.62 14.90
CA SER A 34 7.36 3.87 15.67
C SER A 34 5.94 4.44 15.61
N TYR A 35 5.34 4.74 16.77
CA TYR A 35 3.97 5.26 16.86
C TYR A 35 3.76 6.54 16.04
N ASP A 36 4.67 7.51 16.17
CA ASP A 36 4.55 8.80 15.47
C ASP A 36 4.73 8.65 13.96
N LYS A 37 5.67 7.81 13.53
CA LYS A 37 5.92 7.56 12.11
C LYS A 37 4.77 6.76 11.48
N PHE A 38 4.23 5.78 12.19
CA PHE A 38 3.07 4.99 11.76
C PHE A 38 1.91 5.89 11.35
N GLN A 39 1.52 6.84 12.21
CA GLN A 39 0.41 7.76 11.94
C GLN A 39 0.66 8.61 10.69
N LYS A 40 1.89 9.12 10.51
CA LYS A 40 2.28 9.88 9.31
C LYS A 40 2.24 9.02 8.05
N ILE A 41 2.78 7.80 8.11
CA ILE A 41 2.83 6.86 6.97
C ILE A 41 1.42 6.57 6.47
N PHE A 42 0.52 6.15 7.37
CA PHE A 42 -0.84 5.80 6.97
C PHE A 42 -1.65 7.00 6.51
N LYS A 43 -1.48 8.18 7.13
CA LYS A 43 -2.08 9.41 6.62
C LYS A 43 -1.73 9.66 5.13
N LEU A 44 -0.45 9.56 4.78
CA LEU A 44 0.00 9.78 3.39
C LEU A 44 -0.47 8.69 2.42
N ILE A 45 -0.49 7.42 2.86
CA ILE A 45 -1.04 6.30 2.08
C ILE A 45 -2.51 6.56 1.74
N TRP A 46 -3.28 6.99 2.74
CA TRP A 46 -4.70 7.26 2.62
C TRP A 46 -4.99 8.47 1.73
N GLU A 47 -4.25 9.57 1.88
CA GLU A 47 -4.31 10.71 0.95
C GLU A 47 -3.94 10.32 -0.50
N ALA A 48 -3.09 9.31 -0.67
CA ALA A 48 -2.77 8.76 -1.98
C ALA A 48 -3.88 7.86 -2.55
N ALA A 49 -4.52 7.05 -1.72
CA ALA A 49 -5.67 6.22 -2.10
C ALA A 49 -6.87 7.06 -2.55
N ASP A 50 -7.13 8.20 -1.89
CA ASP A 50 -8.24 9.12 -2.23
C ASP A 50 -7.93 10.08 -3.39
N SER A 51 -6.78 9.91 -4.05
CA SER A 51 -6.41 10.79 -5.14
C SER A 51 -7.40 10.65 -6.32
N PRO A 52 -7.67 11.74 -7.07
CA PRO A 52 -8.62 11.70 -8.19
C PRO A 52 -8.28 10.61 -9.22
N PRO A 53 -9.25 10.03 -9.94
CA PRO A 53 -9.02 8.88 -10.83
C PRO A 53 -7.90 9.08 -11.88
N ARG A 54 -7.71 10.32 -12.37
CA ARG A 54 -6.59 10.68 -13.26
C ARG A 54 -5.19 10.37 -12.68
N ASN A 55 -5.09 10.30 -11.35
CA ASN A 55 -3.88 9.93 -10.62
C ASN A 55 -3.85 8.43 -10.25
N TRP A 56 -4.43 7.57 -11.09
CA TRP A 56 -4.55 6.11 -10.86
C TRP A 56 -3.24 5.44 -10.43
N ARG A 57 -2.07 5.91 -10.90
CA ARG A 57 -0.75 5.38 -10.48
C ARG A 57 -0.51 5.57 -8.99
N LYS A 58 -0.88 6.73 -8.44
CA LYS A 58 -0.75 7.04 -7.01
C LYS A 58 -1.69 6.18 -6.16
N VAL A 59 -2.91 5.98 -6.64
CA VAL A 59 -3.91 5.08 -6.02
C VAL A 59 -3.44 3.62 -6.06
N PHE A 60 -2.94 3.15 -7.20
CA PHE A 60 -2.37 1.81 -7.33
C PHE A 60 -1.18 1.60 -6.38
N LYS A 61 -0.27 2.58 -6.31
CA LYS A 61 0.92 2.51 -5.45
C LYS A 61 0.57 2.57 -3.97
N SER A 62 -0.51 3.23 -3.56
CA SER A 62 -0.95 3.16 -2.17
C SER A 62 -1.43 1.75 -1.81
N LEU A 63 -2.17 1.08 -2.69
CA LEU A 63 -2.56 -0.33 -2.50
C LEU A 63 -1.36 -1.28 -2.47
N MET A 64 -0.37 -1.08 -3.35
CA MET A 64 0.89 -1.82 -3.33
C MET A 64 1.64 -1.65 -2.00
N LEU A 65 1.70 -0.41 -1.49
CA LEU A 65 2.37 -0.12 -0.23
C LEU A 65 1.60 -0.72 0.95
N CYS A 66 0.26 -0.65 0.97
CA CYS A 66 -0.56 -1.34 1.97
C CYS A 66 -0.27 -2.84 2.01
N GLU A 67 -0.29 -3.53 0.86
CA GLU A 67 0.03 -4.96 0.80
C GLU A 67 1.44 -5.26 1.34
N TYR A 68 2.42 -4.43 0.97
CA TYR A 68 3.78 -4.59 1.46
C TYR A 68 3.86 -4.46 2.97
N LEU A 69 3.15 -3.49 3.56
CA LEU A 69 3.10 -3.26 5.00
C LEU A 69 2.34 -4.35 5.76
N VAL A 70 1.29 -4.95 5.18
CA VAL A 70 0.66 -6.16 5.74
C VAL A 70 1.69 -7.29 5.85
N LYS A 71 2.53 -7.47 4.83
CA LYS A 71 3.51 -8.56 4.77
C LYS A 71 4.78 -8.31 5.60
N ASN A 72 5.20 -7.06 5.77
CA ASN A 72 6.53 -6.72 6.29
C ASN A 72 6.56 -5.69 7.43
N GLY A 73 5.46 -4.94 7.63
CA GLY A 73 5.36 -3.93 8.69
C GLY A 73 4.98 -4.54 10.04
N CYS A 74 4.78 -3.68 11.04
CA CYS A 74 4.32 -4.08 12.37
C CYS A 74 2.89 -4.67 12.33
N GLU A 75 2.51 -5.44 13.36
CA GLU A 75 1.19 -6.10 13.42
C GLU A 75 0.03 -5.11 13.22
N ARG A 76 0.14 -3.93 13.84
CA ARG A 76 -0.84 -2.84 13.75
C ARG A 76 -1.17 -2.41 12.31
N CYS A 77 -0.28 -2.62 11.34
CA CYS A 77 -0.57 -2.33 9.94
C CYS A 77 -1.79 -3.10 9.43
N VAL A 78 -1.99 -4.34 9.89
CA VAL A 78 -3.12 -5.18 9.47
C VAL A 78 -4.42 -4.61 9.98
N ASP A 79 -4.46 -4.24 11.26
CA ASP A 79 -5.64 -3.66 11.91
C ASP A 79 -6.02 -2.33 11.26
N GLU A 80 -5.05 -1.44 11.06
CA GLU A 80 -5.27 -0.13 10.42
C GLU A 80 -5.86 -0.24 9.01
N ILE A 81 -5.44 -1.23 8.22
CA ILE A 81 -5.97 -1.44 6.87
C ILE A 81 -7.34 -2.13 6.92
N ARG A 82 -7.60 -3.00 7.90
CA ARG A 82 -8.93 -3.61 8.12
C ARG A 82 -9.97 -2.58 8.56
N ASP A 83 -9.59 -1.68 9.46
CA ASP A 83 -10.44 -0.57 9.92
C ASP A 83 -10.85 0.36 8.76
N HIS A 84 -9.96 0.51 7.77
CA HIS A 84 -10.20 1.28 6.55
C HIS A 84 -10.59 0.42 5.34
N SER A 85 -11.01 -0.85 5.56
CA SER A 85 -11.28 -1.79 4.48
C SER A 85 -12.40 -1.35 3.53
N PHE A 86 -13.29 -0.46 3.97
CA PHE A 86 -14.31 0.13 3.10
C PHE A 86 -13.69 0.92 1.94
N ARG A 87 -12.58 1.63 2.17
CA ARG A 87 -11.87 2.43 1.16
C ARG A 87 -11.23 1.53 0.14
N VAL A 88 -10.62 0.43 0.60
CA VAL A 88 -10.04 -0.60 -0.27
C VAL A 88 -11.13 -1.27 -1.11
N ARG A 89 -12.30 -1.61 -0.52
CA ARG A 89 -13.43 -2.18 -1.25
C ARG A 89 -13.98 -1.25 -2.34
N GLN A 90 -14.11 0.06 -2.07
CA GLN A 90 -14.53 1.03 -3.08
C GLN A 90 -13.60 1.07 -4.30
N LEU A 91 -12.29 0.81 -4.12
CA LEU A 91 -11.32 0.76 -5.21
C LEU A 91 -11.47 -0.49 -6.10
N GLN A 92 -12.27 -1.49 -5.71
CA GLN A 92 -12.61 -2.64 -6.56
C GLN A 92 -13.50 -2.26 -7.74
N ASP A 93 -14.19 -1.12 -7.65
CA ASP A 93 -15.02 -0.54 -8.72
C ASP A 93 -14.35 0.69 -9.37
N PHE A 94 -13.04 0.91 -9.11
CA PHE A 94 -12.31 2.04 -9.65
C PHE A 94 -12.33 2.09 -11.18
N ASN A 95 -12.76 3.22 -11.74
CA ASN A 95 -12.93 3.40 -13.18
C ASN A 95 -12.15 4.63 -13.67
N TYR A 96 -11.24 4.42 -14.62
CA TYR A 96 -10.53 5.49 -15.31
C TYR A 96 -10.05 5.01 -16.67
N TYR A 97 -10.40 5.73 -17.74
CA TYR A 97 -9.96 5.47 -19.11
C TYR A 97 -9.11 6.63 -19.62
N GLU A 98 -8.02 6.29 -20.33
CA GLU A 98 -7.11 7.24 -20.98
C GLU A 98 -6.89 6.74 -22.42
N ASP A 99 -7.25 7.53 -23.43
CA ASP A 99 -7.14 7.15 -24.85
C ASP A 99 -7.76 5.77 -25.19
N LYS A 100 -8.94 5.49 -24.62
CA LYS A 100 -9.68 4.20 -24.70
C LYS A 100 -9.03 3.02 -23.97
N LEU A 101 -7.88 3.22 -23.32
CA LEU A 101 -7.25 2.21 -22.49
C LEU A 101 -7.77 2.29 -21.05
N ASP A 102 -8.22 1.16 -20.51
CA ASP A 102 -8.64 1.04 -19.12
C ASP A 102 -7.42 1.10 -18.20
N ARG A 103 -7.19 2.26 -17.59
CA ARG A 103 -6.13 2.49 -16.60
C ARG A 103 -6.56 2.09 -15.19
N GLY A 104 -7.86 1.82 -14.98
CA GLY A 104 -8.41 1.41 -13.70
C GLY A 104 -8.29 -0.08 -13.42
N GLN A 105 -8.12 -0.92 -14.45
CA GLN A 105 -8.07 -2.38 -14.30
C GLN A 105 -7.08 -2.84 -13.21
N GLY A 106 -5.83 -2.37 -13.27
CA GLY A 106 -4.81 -2.76 -12.29
C GLY A 106 -5.14 -2.30 -10.85
N VAL A 107 -5.83 -1.16 -10.69
CA VAL A 107 -6.30 -0.70 -9.37
C VAL A 107 -7.35 -1.66 -8.82
N ARG A 108 -8.33 -2.06 -9.65
CA ARG A 108 -9.40 -2.98 -9.25
C ARG A 108 -8.85 -4.35 -8.88
N GLU A 109 -7.96 -4.90 -9.70
CA GLU A 109 -7.32 -6.20 -9.43
C GLU A 109 -6.50 -6.15 -8.13
N LYS A 110 -5.74 -5.08 -7.91
CA LYS A 110 -4.94 -4.93 -6.70
C LYS A 110 -5.79 -4.75 -5.44
N ALA A 111 -6.89 -4.02 -5.54
CA ALA A 111 -7.83 -3.85 -4.44
C ALA A 111 -8.50 -5.20 -4.05
N LYS A 112 -8.82 -6.05 -5.03
CA LYS A 112 -9.35 -7.41 -4.78
C LYS A 112 -8.33 -8.28 -4.04
N GLN A 113 -7.09 -8.34 -4.53
CA GLN A 113 -6.00 -9.07 -3.89
C GLN A 113 -5.75 -8.62 -2.45
N LEU A 114 -5.76 -7.30 -2.20
CA LEU A 114 -5.55 -6.78 -0.85
C LEU A 114 -6.70 -7.14 0.08
N VAL A 115 -7.96 -7.09 -0.39
CA VAL A 115 -9.09 -7.53 0.42
C VAL A 115 -8.97 -9.01 0.76
N GLU A 116 -8.67 -9.87 -0.23
CA GLU A 116 -8.47 -11.31 -0.05
C GLU A 116 -7.38 -11.61 0.98
N LEU A 117 -6.24 -10.91 0.91
CA LEU A 117 -5.15 -11.04 1.87
C LEU A 117 -5.59 -10.73 3.32
N LEU A 118 -6.54 -9.81 3.51
CA LEU A 118 -6.97 -9.34 4.82
C LEU A 118 -8.11 -10.15 5.43
N VAL A 119 -8.74 -11.05 4.66
CA VAL A 119 -9.92 -11.83 5.10
C VAL A 119 -9.61 -12.68 6.32
N ASP A 120 -8.46 -13.37 6.32
CA ASP A 120 -8.11 -14.35 7.35
C ASP A 120 -6.73 -14.06 7.94
N ASN A 121 -6.63 -14.18 9.27
CA ASN A 121 -5.37 -14.07 10.00
C ASN A 121 -4.36 -15.14 9.59
N ASP A 122 -4.80 -16.35 9.22
CA ASP A 122 -3.92 -17.41 8.75
C ASP A 122 -3.27 -17.07 7.42
N VAL A 123 -4.03 -16.47 6.50
CA VAL A 123 -3.52 -15.97 5.20
C VAL A 123 -2.50 -14.86 5.40
N VAL A 124 -2.78 -13.91 6.31
CA VAL A 124 -1.82 -12.85 6.67
C VAL A 124 -0.55 -13.45 7.27
N ARG A 125 -0.67 -14.41 8.20
CA ARG A 125 0.46 -15.06 8.86
C ARG A 125 1.34 -15.78 7.84
N GLU A 126 0.76 -16.57 6.96
CA GLU A 126 1.51 -17.27 5.91
C GLU A 126 2.23 -16.29 4.97
N ALA A 127 1.55 -15.21 4.57
CA ALA A 127 2.14 -14.18 3.73
C ALA A 127 3.34 -13.48 4.41
N ARG A 128 3.25 -13.21 5.73
CA ARG A 128 4.34 -12.65 6.55
C ARG A 128 5.51 -13.62 6.69
N GLU A 129 5.25 -14.90 6.94
CA GLU A 129 6.29 -15.94 7.01
C GLU A 129 7.04 -16.07 5.69
N ASN A 130 6.30 -16.10 4.57
CA ASN A 130 6.90 -16.16 3.24
C ASN A 130 7.72 -14.91 2.92
N ALA A 131 7.22 -13.71 3.26
CA ALA A 131 7.97 -12.47 3.07
C ALA A 131 9.26 -12.44 3.90
N LYS A 132 9.22 -12.92 5.14
CA LYS A 132 10.40 -13.08 6.00
C LYS A 132 11.44 -14.01 5.37
N ARG A 133 11.03 -15.19 4.89
CA ARG A 133 11.93 -16.14 4.21
C ARG A 133 12.60 -15.57 2.97
N LEU A 134 11.90 -14.73 2.20
CA LEU A 134 12.45 -14.11 0.99
C LEU A 134 13.45 -12.99 1.30
N ARG A 135 13.27 -12.29 2.42
CA ARG A 135 14.20 -11.21 2.85
C ARG A 135 15.46 -11.77 3.50
N ASP A 136 15.34 -12.92 4.17
CA ASP A 136 16.45 -13.56 4.87
C ASP A 136 17.29 -14.49 3.94
N LYS A 137 16.91 -14.59 2.65
CA LYS A 137 17.69 -15.22 1.57
C LYS A 137 18.59 -14.20 0.87
#